data_AF-A0A3C1XE56-F1
#
_entry.id   AF-A0A3C1XE56-F1
#
_cell.length_a   1.000
_cell.length_b   1.000
_cell.length_c   1.000
_cell.angle_alpha   90.00
_cell.angle_beta   90.00
_cell.angle_gamma   90.00
#
_symmetry.space_group_name_H-M   'P 1'
#
loop_
_entity.id
_entity.type
_entity.pdbx_description
1 polymer ?
#
loop_
_entity_poly.entity_id
_entity_poly.type
_entity_poly.pdbx_seq_one_letter_code
_entity_poly.pdbx_strand_id
1 'polypeptide(L)' 'EMGRNIDKTYIQMKMLNTGKGPAVRALRAQADKALYSQEMKHTVENQ' A
#
# COMPACT_ATOMS: atom_id res chain seq x y z
N GLU A 1 -2.57 3.93 -9.53
CA GLU A 1 -1.12 3.78 -9.27
C GLU A 1 -0.77 3.54 -7.80
N MET A 2 -1.17 4.39 -6.86
CA MET A 2 -0.72 4.29 -5.45
C MET A 2 -0.98 2.92 -4.78
N GLY A 3 -2.16 2.31 -4.97
CA GLY A 3 -2.47 0.98 -4.45
C GLY A 3 -1.67 -0.14 -5.13
N ARG A 4 -1.53 -0.11 -6.46
CA ARG A 4 -0.72 -1.11 -7.18
C ARG A 4 0.74 -1.07 -6.74
N ASN A 5 1.29 0.13 -6.52
CA ASN A 5 2.66 0.27 -6.05
C ASN A 5 2.81 -0.14 -4.59
N ILE A 6 1.80 0.03 -3.73
CA ILE A 6 1.86 -0.52 -2.37
C ILE A 6 1.83 -2.05 -2.39
N ASP A 7 1.05 -2.66 -3.28
CA ASP A 7 0.96 -4.11 -3.43
C ASP A 7 2.28 -4.73 -3.93
N LYS A 8 3.09 -3.98 -4.68
CA LYS A 8 4.43 -4.43 -5.12
C LYS A 8 5.49 -4.34 -4.04
N THR A 9 5.34 -3.42 -3.09
CA THR A 9 6.43 -3.05 -2.15
C THR A 9 6.05 -3.21 -0.68
N TYR A 10 4.91 -3.82 -0.36
CA TYR A 10 4.48 -4.02 1.02
C TYR A 10 5.39 -5.05 1.71
N ILE A 11 5.68 -4.78 2.98
CA ILE A 11 6.39 -5.69 3.89
C ILE A 11 5.37 -6.36 4.81
N GLN A 12 4.40 -5.58 5.29
CA GLN A 12 3.36 -6.05 6.18
C GLN A 12 2.04 -5.36 5.87
N MET A 13 0.95 -6.14 5.89
CA MET A 13 -0.41 -5.63 5.82
C MET A 13 -1.21 -6.07 7.04
N LYS A 14 -2.09 -5.19 7.52
CA LYS A 14 -3.02 -5.49 8.60
C LYS A 14 -4.35 -4.78 8.36
N MET A 15 -5.44 -5.49 8.66
CA MET A 15 -6.76 -4.88 8.76
C MET A 15 -6.92 -4.22 10.13
N LEU A 16 -7.23 -2.93 10.13
CA LEU A 16 -7.56 -2.14 11.31
C LEU A 16 -9.04 -2.27 11.65
N ASN A 17 -9.39 -2.04 12.92
CA ASN A 17 -10.77 -2.04 13.41
C ASN A 17 -11.54 -3.36 13.16
N THR A 18 -10.86 -4.51 13.16
CA THR A 18 -11.48 -5.82 12.90
C THR A 18 -12.61 -6.17 13.88
N GLY A 19 -12.51 -5.72 15.13
CA GLY A 19 -13.56 -5.87 16.15
C GLY A 19 -14.75 -4.92 16.02
N LYS A 20 -14.74 -3.99 15.05
CA LYS A 20 -15.85 -3.05 14.78
C LYS A 20 -16.58 -3.44 13.50
N GLY A 21 -17.73 -2.79 13.26
CA GLY A 21 -18.56 -2.99 12.08
C GLY A 21 -17.80 -2.76 10.76
N PRO A 22 -18.24 -3.37 9.64
CA PRO A 22 -17.50 -3.34 8.37
C PRO A 22 -17.21 -1.93 7.84
N ALA A 23 -18.14 -1.00 8.05
CA ALA A 23 -18.04 0.39 7.55
C ALA A 23 -16.82 1.16 8.08
N VAL A 24 -16.23 0.75 9.20
CA VAL A 24 -15.08 1.42 9.82
C VAL A 24 -13.78 0.62 9.72
N ARG A 25 -13.79 -0.51 9.01
CA ARG A 25 -12.58 -1.30 8.76
C ARG A 25 -11.71 -0.61 7.71
N ALA A 26 -10.39 -0.65 7.90
CA ALA A 26 -9.43 -0.05 6.97
C ALA A 26 -8.22 -0.96 6.81
N LEU A 27 -7.71 -1.09 5.58
CA LEU A 27 -6.46 -1.79 5.32
C LEU A 27 -5.29 -0.82 5.56
N ARG A 28 -4.27 -1.26 6.29
CA ARG A 28 -3.00 -0.55 6.43
C ARG A 28 -1.87 -1.44 5.96
N ALA A 29 -1.06 -0.91 5.04
CA ALA A 29 0.17 -1.53 4.58
C ALA A 29 1.38 -0.72 5.08
N GLN A 30 2.44 -1.42 5.47
CA GLN A 30 3.79 -0.88 5.59
C GLN A 30 4.55 -1.30 4.34
N ALA A 31 5.31 -0.38 3.77
CA ALA A 31 6.07 -0.61 2.54
C ALA A 31 7.55 -0.29 2.74
N ASP A 32 8.39 -0.95 1.94
CA ASP A 32 9.79 -0.56 1.82
C ASP A 32 9.87 0.83 1.14
N LYS A 33 10.50 1.78 1.82
CA LYS A 33 10.54 3.18 1.36
C LYS A 33 11.34 3.35 0.07
N ALA A 34 12.46 2.64 -0.07
CA ALA A 34 13.32 2.77 -1.24
C ALA A 34 12.65 2.15 -2.46
N LEU A 35 12.14 0.92 -2.30
CA LEU A 35 11.46 0.21 -3.38
C LEU A 35 10.18 0.94 -3.82
N TYR A 36 9.38 1.44 -2.87
CA TYR A 36 8.17 2.21 -3.18
C TYR A 36 8.49 3.47 -4.00
N SER A 37 9.56 4.19 -3.65
CA SER A 37 9.98 5.38 -4.39
C SER A 37 10.43 5.05 -5.81
N GLN A 38 11.12 3.92 -6.00
CA GLN A 38 11.57 3.46 -7.32
C GLN A 38 10.38 3.04 -8.20
N GLU A 39 9.47 2.21 -7.67
CA GLU A 39 8.28 1.75 -8.39
C GLU A 39 7.35 2.92 -8.76
N MET A 40 7.16 3.87 -7.85
CA MET A 40 6.37 5.08 -8.13
C MET A 40 7.01 5.92 -9.23
N LYS A 41 8.33 6.11 -9.22
CA LYS A 41 9.06 6.83 -10.27
C LYS A 41 8.91 6.12 -11.63
N HIS A 42 9.17 4.82 -11.68
CA HIS A 42 9.01 4.01 -12.87
C HIS A 42 7.58 4.06 -13.42
N THR A 43 6.58 4.08 -12.54
CA THR A 43 5.18 4.18 -12.96
C THR A 43 4.87 5.49 -13.65
N VAL A 44 5.38 6.62 -13.13
CA VAL A 44 5.16 7.95 -13.72
C VAL A 44 5.94 8.12 -15.02
N GLU A 45 7.16 7.59 -15.11
CA GLU A 45 7.99 7.68 -16.32
C GLU A 45 7.44 6.87 -17.50
N ASN A 46 6.64 5.84 -17.23
CA ASN A 46 6.04 4.96 -18.24
C ASN A 46 4.54 5.21 -18.47
N GLN A 47 4.02 6.34 -17.98
CA GLN A 47 2.62 6.74 -18.13
C GLN A 47 2.49 7.92 -19.08
#